data_AF-A0A6A3SHI0-F1
#
_entry.id   AF-A0A6A3SHI0-F1
#
_cell.length_a   1.000
_cell.length_b   1.000
_cell.length_c   1.000
_cell.angle_alpha   90.00
_cell.angle_beta   90.00
_cell.angle_gamma   90.00
#
_symmetry.space_group_name_H-M   'P 1'
#
loop_
_entity.id
_entity.type
_entity.pdbx_description
1 polymer ?
#
loop_
_entity_poly.entity_id
_entity_poly.type
_entity_poly.pdbx_seq_one_letter_code
_entity_poly.pdbx_strand_id
1 'polypeptide(L)'
;MRRPGRSTPRLRWMSPASPGELKPMDRLMIWLERNREEYRASKRKIDLLEQLGEEMATNGIYGLTINSIRSQISRLKHGVQAKAEGGKCASKDVNAYYDRLLDVLFDDNERAEMRERAREHEGGRPLLSTRGNLENRQARTTRSKAPRELQTIKTESEVTDESEAEDQGTAARPLSAANFQRLAPVDPILDTMEIRRRYELLSARQGLQSQGVDPETIESFVPLNLT
;
A
#
# COMPACT_ATOMS: atom_id res chain seq x y z
N MET A 1 25.24 29.82 -0.77
CA MET A 1 24.96 28.86 -1.87
C MET A 1 23.78 27.98 -1.48
N ARG A 2 22.64 28.06 -2.18
CA ARG A 2 21.48 27.18 -1.94
C ARG A 2 21.71 25.85 -2.67
N ARG A 3 21.64 24.73 -1.95
CA ARG A 3 21.66 23.38 -2.56
C ARG A 3 20.50 23.26 -3.56
N PRO A 4 20.71 22.81 -4.80
CA PRO A 4 19.61 22.41 -5.65
C PRO A 4 18.91 21.24 -4.97
N GLY A 5 17.66 21.43 -4.56
CA GLY A 5 16.84 20.32 -4.09
C GLY A 5 16.76 19.31 -5.23
N ARG A 6 17.37 18.14 -5.07
CA ARG A 6 17.13 17.00 -5.95
C ARG A 6 15.64 16.65 -5.80
N SER A 7 14.79 17.27 -6.63
CA SER A 7 13.46 16.75 -6.86
C SER A 7 13.66 15.41 -7.54
N THR A 8 13.49 14.33 -6.78
CA THR A 8 13.34 13.01 -7.39
C THR A 8 12.23 13.12 -8.44
N PRO A 9 12.50 12.75 -9.70
CA PRO A 9 11.52 12.88 -10.75
C PRO A 9 10.26 12.10 -10.35
N ARG A 10 9.11 12.78 -10.33
CA ARG A 10 7.84 12.12 -10.01
C ARG A 10 7.57 11.07 -11.07
N LEU A 11 7.44 9.81 -10.64
CA LEU A 11 7.11 8.71 -11.52
C LEU A 11 5.82 9.01 -12.30
N ARG A 12 5.89 8.80 -13.61
CA ARG A 12 4.74 8.93 -14.50
C ARG A 12 4.19 7.53 -14.80
N TRP A 13 3.23 7.10 -13.99
CA TRP A 13 2.58 5.79 -14.08
C TRP A 13 2.09 5.43 -15.50
N MET A 14 1.55 6.40 -16.22
CA MET A 14 0.95 6.21 -17.56
C MET A 14 1.91 6.53 -18.72
N SER A 15 3.17 6.84 -18.45
CA SER A 15 4.18 7.14 -19.48
C SER A 15 5.29 6.10 -19.40
N PRO A 16 5.73 5.54 -20.54
CA PRO A 16 6.87 4.64 -20.54
C PRO A 16 8.15 5.42 -20.20
N ALA A 17 9.14 4.73 -19.63
CA ALA A 17 10.44 5.32 -19.34
C ALA A 17 11.25 5.55 -20.64
N SER A 18 11.13 4.63 -21.60
CA SER A 18 11.71 4.72 -22.95
C SER A 18 10.68 4.37 -24.04
N PRO A 19 10.80 4.89 -25.28
CA PRO A 19 9.97 4.46 -26.40
C PRO A 19 10.04 2.94 -26.62
N GLY A 20 8.89 2.27 -26.65
CA GLY A 20 8.79 0.81 -26.84
C GLY A 20 8.77 -0.01 -25.55
N GLU A 21 9.00 0.61 -24.39
CA GLU A 21 8.87 -0.07 -23.10
C GLU A 21 7.43 -0.07 -22.57
N LEU A 22 7.13 -1.09 -21.75
CA LEU A 22 5.88 -1.16 -21.00
C LEU A 22 5.79 0.00 -20.00
N LYS A 23 4.59 0.56 -19.85
CA LYS A 23 4.37 1.61 -18.86
C LYS A 23 4.49 1.01 -17.46
N PRO A 24 4.89 1.80 -16.45
CA PRO A 24 4.86 1.36 -15.06
C PRO A 24 3.50 0.80 -14.63
N MET A 25 2.39 1.37 -15.15
CA MET A 25 1.04 0.81 -14.93
C MET A 25 0.84 -0.56 -15.58
N ASP A 26 1.34 -0.79 -16.79
CA ASP A 26 1.21 -2.10 -17.44
C ASP A 26 1.93 -3.18 -16.62
N ARG A 27 3.12 -2.85 -16.10
CA ARG A 27 3.89 -3.73 -15.20
C ARG A 27 3.15 -4.00 -13.89
N LEU A 28 2.61 -2.95 -13.26
CA LEU A 28 1.78 -3.08 -12.06
C LEU A 28 0.60 -4.02 -12.31
N MET A 29 -0.09 -3.87 -13.44
CA MET A 29 -1.25 -4.72 -13.78
C MET A 29 -0.85 -6.17 -14.00
N ILE A 30 0.23 -6.43 -14.75
CA ILE A 30 0.75 -7.79 -14.98
C ILE A 30 1.13 -8.45 -13.66
N TRP A 31 1.79 -7.71 -12.76
CA TRP A 31 2.17 -8.24 -11.45
C TRP A 31 0.95 -8.53 -10.58
N LEU A 32 -0.03 -7.63 -10.55
CA LEU A 32 -1.26 -7.82 -9.78
C LEU A 32 -2.05 -9.03 -10.27
N GLU A 33 -2.11 -9.27 -11.58
CA GLU A 33 -2.80 -10.42 -12.16
C GLU A 33 -2.15 -11.76 -11.77
N ARG A 34 -0.82 -11.78 -11.75
CA ARG A 34 -0.03 -12.96 -11.36
C ARG A 34 -0.13 -13.26 -9.87
N ASN A 35 -0.17 -12.23 -9.03
CA ASN A 35 -0.08 -12.35 -7.59
C ASN A 35 -1.40 -12.04 -6.86
N ARG A 36 -2.55 -12.03 -7.57
CA ARG A 36 -3.82 -11.51 -7.03
C ARG A 36 -4.25 -12.18 -5.73
N GLU A 37 -4.17 -13.50 -5.67
CA GLU A 37 -4.67 -14.31 -4.53
C GLU A 37 -3.76 -14.10 -3.32
N GLU A 38 -2.45 -14.17 -3.54
CA GLU A 38 -1.45 -13.94 -2.51
C GLU A 38 -1.50 -12.50 -1.97
N TYR A 39 -1.62 -11.51 -2.86
CA TYR A 39 -1.73 -10.11 -2.47
C TYR A 39 -2.99 -9.81 -1.65
N ARG A 40 -4.11 -10.50 -1.93
CA ARG A 40 -5.35 -10.34 -1.16
C ARG A 40 -5.23 -10.99 0.21
N ALA A 41 -4.79 -12.25 0.27
CA ALA A 41 -4.75 -13.06 1.48
C ALA A 41 -3.56 -12.71 2.41
N SER A 42 -2.47 -12.15 1.88
CA SER A 42 -1.26 -11.91 2.65
C SER A 42 -1.46 -10.84 3.73
N LYS A 43 -1.03 -11.19 4.95
CA LYS A 43 -0.88 -10.26 6.08
C LYS A 43 0.34 -9.35 5.91
N ARG A 44 1.35 -9.80 5.15
CA ARG A 44 2.61 -9.10 4.91
C ARG A 44 2.66 -8.55 3.48
N LYS A 45 1.73 -7.66 3.15
CA LYS A 45 1.67 -7.02 1.82
C LYS A 45 2.92 -6.21 1.50
N ILE A 46 3.66 -5.77 2.52
CA ILE A 46 4.90 -5.00 2.34
C ILE A 46 5.96 -5.80 1.58
N ASP A 47 6.17 -7.07 1.95
CA ASP A 47 7.17 -7.94 1.33
C ASP A 47 6.86 -8.19 -0.16
N LEU A 48 5.58 -8.37 -0.50
CA LEU A 48 5.14 -8.51 -1.89
C LEU A 48 5.35 -7.22 -2.70
N LEU A 49 5.12 -6.06 -2.09
CA LEU A 49 5.35 -4.77 -2.75
C LEU A 49 6.84 -4.44 -2.89
N GLU A 50 7.71 -4.97 -2.03
CA GLU A 50 9.17 -4.91 -2.18
C GLU A 50 9.61 -5.70 -3.41
N GLN A 51 9.14 -6.95 -3.56
CA GLN A 51 9.42 -7.76 -4.76
C GLN A 51 8.96 -7.07 -6.04
N LEU A 52 7.78 -6.44 -6.03
CA LEU A 52 7.31 -5.62 -7.16
C LEU A 52 8.23 -4.42 -7.42
N GLY A 53 8.71 -3.76 -6.37
CA GLY A 53 9.67 -2.65 -6.49
C GLY A 53 10.97 -3.09 -7.16
N GLU A 54 11.49 -4.26 -6.78
CA GLU A 54 12.67 -4.87 -7.40
C GLU A 54 12.42 -5.28 -8.86
N GLU A 55 11.27 -5.89 -9.16
CA GLU A 55 10.88 -6.21 -10.53
C GLU A 55 10.80 -4.94 -11.39
N MET A 56 10.21 -3.86 -10.88
CA MET A 56 10.18 -2.60 -11.63
C MET A 56 11.59 -2.00 -11.83
N ALA A 57 12.47 -2.11 -10.85
CA ALA A 57 13.85 -1.61 -10.94
C ALA A 57 14.69 -2.40 -11.96
N THR A 58 14.55 -3.74 -12.01
CA THR A 58 15.23 -4.58 -13.03
C THR A 58 14.76 -4.27 -14.45
N ASN A 59 13.54 -3.75 -14.60
CA ASN A 59 12.98 -3.31 -15.87
C ASN A 59 13.24 -1.82 -16.17
N GLY A 60 14.18 -1.18 -15.48
CA GLY A 60 14.62 0.20 -15.77
C GLY A 60 13.76 1.30 -15.14
N ILE A 61 12.75 0.94 -14.34
CA ILE A 61 11.88 1.91 -13.66
C ILE A 61 12.42 2.14 -12.24
N TYR A 62 13.22 3.19 -12.08
CA TYR A 62 13.85 3.53 -10.80
C TYR A 62 13.07 4.58 -10.02
N GLY A 63 13.34 4.65 -8.72
CA GLY A 63 12.78 5.68 -7.83
C GLY A 63 11.37 5.40 -7.33
N LEU A 64 10.87 4.17 -7.54
CA LEU A 64 9.66 3.68 -6.89
C LEU A 64 9.93 3.41 -5.42
N THR A 65 9.13 4.05 -4.56
CA THR A 65 9.06 3.67 -3.15
C THR A 65 7.84 2.78 -2.93
N ILE A 66 7.92 1.88 -1.95
CA ILE A 66 6.79 1.03 -1.54
C ILE A 66 5.55 1.89 -1.25
N ASN A 67 5.74 3.04 -0.59
CA ASN A 67 4.67 3.99 -0.32
C ASN A 67 4.02 4.57 -1.59
N SER A 68 4.80 4.79 -2.66
CA SER A 68 4.28 5.23 -3.94
C SER A 68 3.42 4.16 -4.59
N ILE A 69 3.88 2.91 -4.59
CA ILE A 69 3.13 1.76 -5.12
C ILE A 69 1.84 1.57 -4.34
N ARG A 70 1.90 1.54 -3.00
CA ARG A 70 0.73 1.41 -2.13
C ARG A 70 -0.27 2.53 -2.38
N SER A 71 0.20 3.77 -2.47
CA SER A 71 -0.65 4.92 -2.76
C SER A 71 -1.33 4.81 -4.12
N GLN A 72 -0.63 4.29 -5.13
CA GLN A 72 -1.20 4.07 -6.45
C GLN A 72 -2.27 2.98 -6.42
N ILE A 73 -2.00 1.84 -5.78
CA ILE A 73 -2.98 0.75 -5.64
C ILE A 73 -4.22 1.24 -4.88
N SER A 74 -4.06 1.98 -3.78
CA SER A 74 -5.19 2.56 -3.04
C SER A 74 -6.02 3.51 -3.89
N ARG A 75 -5.37 4.40 -4.68
CA ARG A 75 -6.07 5.29 -5.61
C ARG A 75 -6.86 4.53 -6.68
N LEU A 76 -6.26 3.47 -7.23
CA LEU A 76 -6.93 2.60 -8.19
C LEU A 76 -8.12 1.90 -7.56
N LYS A 77 -7.95 1.31 -6.37
CA LYS A 77 -9.03 0.65 -5.62
C LYS A 77 -10.20 1.62 -5.40
N HIS A 78 -9.97 2.79 -4.83
CA HIS A 78 -11.02 3.78 -4.60
C HIS A 78 -11.67 4.27 -5.89
N GLY A 79 -10.90 4.53 -6.95
CA GLY A 79 -11.44 5.00 -8.22
C GLY A 79 -12.30 3.96 -8.93
N VAL A 80 -11.92 2.68 -8.85
CA VAL A 80 -12.68 1.55 -9.40
C VAL A 80 -13.96 1.35 -8.60
N GLN A 81 -13.86 1.34 -7.27
CA GLN A 81 -15.02 1.20 -6.39
C GLN A 81 -16.04 2.32 -6.63
N ALA A 82 -15.59 3.58 -6.63
CA ALA A 82 -16.48 4.72 -6.87
C ALA A 82 -17.17 4.63 -8.25
N LYS A 83 -16.46 4.12 -9.28
CA LYS A 83 -17.04 3.92 -10.61
C LYS A 83 -18.02 2.75 -10.65
N ALA A 84 -17.72 1.66 -9.95
CA ALA A 84 -18.58 0.47 -9.87
C ALA A 84 -19.90 0.76 -9.14
N GLU A 85 -19.88 1.68 -8.17
CA GLU A 85 -21.04 2.17 -7.43
C GLU A 85 -21.88 3.22 -8.19
N GLY A 86 -21.59 3.48 -9.47
CA GLY A 86 -22.32 4.44 -10.31
C GLY A 86 -21.78 5.87 -10.27
N GLY A 87 -20.66 6.11 -9.57
CA GLY A 87 -19.97 7.38 -9.55
C GLY A 87 -19.16 7.67 -10.83
N LYS A 88 -18.82 8.95 -11.03
CA LYS A 88 -17.93 9.37 -12.14
C LYS A 88 -16.47 9.25 -11.71
N CYS A 89 -15.65 8.56 -12.50
CA CYS A 89 -14.20 8.52 -12.30
C CYS A 89 -13.47 9.30 -13.40
N ALA A 90 -12.77 10.37 -13.03
CA ALA A 90 -11.99 11.20 -13.95
C ALA A 90 -10.56 10.68 -14.18
N SER A 91 -10.14 9.65 -13.45
CA SER A 91 -8.78 9.09 -13.54
C SER A 91 -8.63 8.31 -14.85
N LYS A 92 -7.61 8.68 -15.64
CA LYS A 92 -7.32 8.04 -16.93
C LYS A 92 -6.82 6.61 -16.76
N ASP A 93 -6.00 6.39 -15.74
CA ASP A 93 -5.47 5.09 -15.33
C ASP A 93 -6.60 4.13 -14.90
N VAL A 94 -7.49 4.55 -13.99
CA VAL A 94 -8.64 3.71 -13.60
C VAL A 94 -9.50 3.37 -14.81
N ASN A 95 -9.81 4.34 -15.67
CA ASN A 95 -10.65 4.08 -16.83
C ASN A 95 -10.00 3.16 -17.85
N ALA A 96 -8.69 3.27 -18.08
CA ALA A 96 -7.97 2.45 -19.04
C ALA A 96 -7.88 0.97 -18.62
N TYR A 97 -7.83 0.69 -17.32
CA TYR A 97 -7.67 -0.67 -16.78
C TYR A 97 -8.88 -1.14 -15.96
N TYR A 98 -10.04 -0.50 -16.12
CA TYR A 98 -11.18 -0.67 -15.21
C TYR A 98 -11.60 -2.14 -15.04
N ASP A 99 -11.85 -2.85 -16.14
CA ASP A 99 -12.35 -4.23 -16.08
C ASP A 99 -11.33 -5.17 -15.42
N ARG A 100 -10.05 -5.00 -15.76
CA ARG A 100 -8.94 -5.76 -15.17
C ARG A 100 -8.76 -5.45 -13.68
N LEU A 101 -8.81 -4.17 -13.31
CA LEU A 101 -8.68 -3.75 -11.92
C LEU A 101 -9.87 -4.21 -11.07
N LEU A 102 -11.08 -4.17 -11.62
CA LEU A 102 -12.28 -4.63 -10.94
C LEU A 102 -12.18 -6.12 -10.62
N ASP A 103 -11.65 -6.91 -11.56
CA ASP A 103 -11.44 -8.35 -11.35
C ASP A 103 -10.29 -8.65 -10.39
N VAL A 104 -9.19 -7.90 -10.47
CA VAL A 104 -7.95 -8.21 -9.74
C VAL A 104 -7.89 -7.60 -8.34
N LEU A 105 -8.58 -6.49 -8.07
CA LEU A 105 -8.57 -5.85 -6.74
C LEU A 105 -9.77 -6.19 -5.85
N PHE A 106 -10.84 -6.78 -6.40
CA PHE A 106 -12.07 -7.05 -5.67
C PHE A 106 -12.58 -8.48 -5.81
N ASP A 107 -13.13 -8.98 -4.72
CA ASP A 107 -13.72 -10.32 -4.61
C ASP A 107 -15.11 -10.36 -5.23
N ASP A 108 -15.64 -11.55 -5.53
CA ASP A 108 -17.02 -11.68 -6.03
C ASP A 108 -18.06 -11.04 -5.11
N ASN A 109 -17.87 -11.18 -3.80
CA ASN A 109 -18.73 -10.54 -2.81
C ASN A 109 -18.64 -9.01 -2.85
N GLU A 110 -17.42 -8.44 -2.81
CA GLU A 110 -17.23 -6.99 -2.92
C GLU A 110 -17.83 -6.44 -4.23
N ARG A 111 -17.67 -7.16 -5.34
CA ARG A 111 -18.27 -6.79 -6.64
C ARG A 111 -19.80 -6.88 -6.62
N ALA A 112 -20.38 -7.84 -5.91
CA ALA A 112 -21.84 -7.95 -5.76
C ALA A 112 -22.40 -6.78 -4.95
N GLU A 113 -21.78 -6.44 -3.82
CA GLU A 113 -22.18 -5.29 -2.98
C GLU A 113 -22.09 -3.97 -3.74
N MET A 114 -21.05 -3.78 -4.57
CA MET A 114 -20.95 -2.57 -5.41
C MET A 114 -22.09 -2.46 -6.41
N ARG A 115 -22.51 -3.58 -7.01
CA ARG A 115 -23.65 -3.60 -7.94
C ARG A 115 -24.96 -3.31 -7.23
N GLU A 116 -25.12 -3.75 -5.99
CA GLU A 116 -26.29 -3.42 -5.17
C GLU A 116 -26.33 -1.92 -4.87
N ARG A 117 -25.23 -1.35 -4.35
CA ARG A 117 -25.12 0.09 -4.09
C ARG A 117 -25.32 0.96 -5.33
N ALA A 118 -24.86 0.50 -6.49
CA ALA A 118 -25.11 1.18 -7.77
C ALA A 118 -26.61 1.25 -8.11
N ARG A 119 -27.37 0.17 -7.87
CA ARG A 119 -28.81 0.13 -8.11
C ARG A 119 -29.57 1.06 -7.17
N GLU A 120 -29.14 1.16 -5.92
CA GLU A 120 -29.71 2.11 -4.95
C GLU A 120 -29.49 3.56 -5.40
N HIS A 121 -28.30 3.87 -5.90
CA HIS A 121 -27.98 5.20 -6.42
C HIS A 121 -28.80 5.56 -7.68
N GLU A 122 -29.13 4.58 -8.52
CA GLU A 122 -30.01 4.79 -9.69
C GLU A 122 -31.50 4.85 -9.30
N GLY A 123 -31.94 4.04 -8.34
CA GLY A 123 -33.32 3.99 -7.85
C GLY A 123 -33.70 5.13 -6.90
N GLY A 124 -32.72 5.83 -6.33
CA GLY A 124 -32.90 6.95 -5.40
C GLY A 124 -33.18 8.32 -6.02
N ARG A 125 -33.43 8.45 -7.34
CA ARG A 125 -33.91 9.70 -7.94
C ARG A 125 -35.42 9.87 -7.65
N PRO A 126 -35.85 10.84 -6.82
CA PRO A 126 -37.27 11.12 -6.67
C PRO A 126 -37.77 11.81 -7.95
N LEU A 127 -38.71 11.17 -8.65
CA LEU A 127 -39.58 11.85 -9.61
C LEU A 127 -40.56 12.75 -8.82
N LEU A 128 -40.12 13.95 -8.46
CA LEU A 128 -41.03 15.04 -8.11
C LEU A 128 -40.76 16.24 -9.01
N SER A 129 -41.40 16.18 -10.18
CA SER A 129 -41.71 17.36 -10.98
C SER A 129 -43.00 17.97 -10.44
N THR A 130 -42.88 19.06 -9.68
CA THR A 130 -43.94 20.08 -9.60
C THR A 130 -43.33 21.47 -9.73
N ARG A 131 -43.24 21.93 -10.99
CA ARG A 131 -43.81 23.19 -11.50
C ARG A 131 -43.85 24.42 -10.56
N GLY A 132 -43.16 25.48 -11.00
CA GLY A 132 -43.22 26.87 -10.50
C GLY A 132 -41.86 27.27 -9.91
N ASN A 133 -41.15 28.32 -10.31
CA ASN A 133 -41.57 29.63 -10.78
C ASN A 133 -40.40 30.26 -11.56
N LEU A 134 -40.68 30.81 -12.75
CA LEU A 134 -39.75 31.71 -13.45
C LEU A 134 -39.86 33.11 -12.81
N GLU A 135 -38.89 33.96 -13.07
CA GLU A 135 -38.82 35.38 -12.68
C GLU A 135 -38.30 35.66 -11.25
N ASN A 136 -37.01 35.94 -11.14
CA ASN A 136 -36.64 37.35 -11.03
C ASN A 136 -35.19 37.61 -11.45
N ARG A 137 -35.03 38.66 -12.24
CA ARG A 137 -33.81 39.07 -12.92
C ARG A 137 -33.33 40.37 -12.27
N GLN A 138 -32.02 40.46 -12.08
CA GLN A 138 -31.16 41.65 -12.10
C GLN A 138 -30.70 42.33 -10.79
N ALA A 139 -29.42 42.76 -10.90
CA ALA A 139 -28.65 43.77 -10.16
C ALA A 139 -27.96 43.28 -8.86
N ARG A 140 -26.70 43.61 -8.53
CA ARG A 140 -25.63 44.43 -9.13
C ARG A 140 -24.34 44.19 -8.30
N THR A 141 -23.20 44.04 -8.97
CA THR A 141 -21.87 44.66 -8.70
C THR A 141 -21.25 44.79 -7.29
N THR A 142 -19.97 44.38 -7.23
CA THR A 142 -18.78 44.97 -6.56
C THR A 142 -18.52 44.84 -5.04
N ARG A 143 -17.41 44.12 -4.75
CA ARG A 143 -16.21 44.52 -3.96
C ARG A 143 -16.39 45.10 -2.54
N SER A 144 -15.96 44.35 -1.52
CA SER A 144 -15.04 44.71 -0.40
C SER A 144 -15.02 43.54 0.62
N LYS A 145 -13.91 42.83 0.90
CA LYS A 145 -12.76 43.08 1.81
C LYS A 145 -13.07 43.05 3.34
N ALA A 146 -13.04 41.84 3.92
CA ALA A 146 -12.53 41.39 5.25
C ALA A 146 -13.17 41.94 6.57
N PRO A 147 -12.80 41.41 7.78
CA PRO A 147 -12.78 40.03 8.31
C PRO A 147 -13.46 39.91 9.73
N ARG A 148 -13.28 38.76 10.43
CA ARG A 148 -13.68 38.38 11.83
C ARG A 148 -15.12 37.83 11.99
N GLU A 149 -15.47 36.91 12.89
CA GLU A 149 -14.81 36.24 14.02
C GLU A 149 -15.53 34.92 14.38
N LEU A 150 -14.89 34.12 15.25
CA LEU A 150 -15.35 32.85 15.82
C LEU A 150 -16.77 32.89 16.41
N GLN A 151 -17.53 31.81 16.23
CA GLN A 151 -18.40 31.28 17.28
C GLN A 151 -18.38 29.74 17.31
N THR A 152 -17.92 29.27 18.46
CA THR A 152 -18.11 27.96 19.08
C THR A 152 -19.58 27.58 19.17
N ILE A 153 -19.93 26.33 18.84
CA ILE A 153 -21.07 25.65 19.44
C ILE A 153 -20.65 24.25 19.87
N LYS A 154 -20.93 24.02 21.14
CA LYS A 154 -20.67 22.88 22.01
C LYS A 154 -21.85 21.93 21.89
N THR A 155 -21.62 20.63 21.72
CA THR A 155 -22.58 19.60 22.14
C THR A 155 -21.80 18.41 22.68
N GLU A 156 -21.98 18.23 23.99
CA GLU A 156 -21.50 17.15 24.85
C GLU A 156 -22.46 15.94 24.79
N SER A 157 -22.04 14.88 25.49
CA SER A 157 -22.76 13.62 25.85
C SER A 157 -22.77 12.52 24.78
N GLU A 158 -22.49 11.25 25.07
CA GLU A 158 -22.16 10.53 26.32
C GLU A 158 -21.66 9.13 25.89
N VAL A 159 -20.46 8.70 26.27
CA VAL A 159 -20.16 7.66 27.27
C VAL A 159 -21.11 6.45 27.27
N THR A 160 -20.59 5.28 26.89
CA THR A 160 -20.77 4.07 27.71
C THR A 160 -19.50 3.24 27.63
N ASP A 161 -18.98 2.99 28.82
CA ASP A 161 -17.75 2.30 29.21
C ASP A 161 -18.06 0.81 29.48
N GLU A 162 -17.00 0.06 29.79
CA GLU A 162 -16.97 -1.23 30.51
C GLU A 162 -17.09 -2.49 29.61
N SER A 163 -16.19 -3.48 29.62
CA SER A 163 -15.15 -3.86 30.58
C SER A 163 -14.04 -4.69 29.93
N GLU A 164 -12.84 -4.57 30.52
CA GLU A 164 -11.71 -5.51 30.43
C GLU A 164 -12.06 -6.90 30.98
N ALA A 165 -11.41 -7.92 30.43
CA ALA A 165 -11.04 -9.12 31.17
C ALA A 165 -9.76 -9.72 30.56
N GLU A 166 -8.65 -9.61 31.29
CA GLU A 166 -7.49 -10.49 31.15
C GLU A 166 -7.84 -11.89 31.64
N ASP A 167 -7.30 -12.94 31.00
CA ASP A 167 -7.01 -14.20 31.70
C ASP A 167 -5.80 -14.90 31.07
N GLN A 168 -4.76 -15.12 31.89
CA GLN A 168 -3.61 -15.98 31.61
C GLN A 168 -3.86 -17.34 32.26
N GLY A 169 -3.72 -18.45 31.54
CA GLY A 169 -3.88 -19.76 32.18
C GLY A 169 -3.67 -20.99 31.33
N THR A 170 -2.39 -21.36 31.16
CA THR A 170 -1.81 -22.70 30.96
C THR A 170 -2.75 -23.93 31.02
N ALA A 171 -2.76 -24.75 29.94
CA ALA A 171 -2.99 -26.19 30.06
C ALA A 171 -2.36 -26.97 28.88
N ALA A 172 -1.39 -27.82 29.22
CA ALA A 172 -0.74 -28.75 28.31
C ALA A 172 -1.57 -30.04 28.12
N ARG A 173 -1.59 -30.60 26.89
CA ARG A 173 -1.41 -32.05 26.66
C ARG A 173 -1.16 -32.38 25.17
N PRO A 174 -0.43 -33.48 24.89
CA PRO A 174 0.29 -33.71 23.64
C PRO A 174 -0.52 -34.57 22.66
N LEU A 175 -0.28 -34.41 21.36
CA LEU A 175 -0.70 -35.38 20.35
C LEU A 175 0.51 -35.91 19.56
N SER A 176 0.85 -37.14 19.91
CA SER A 176 1.44 -38.22 19.11
C SER A 176 2.38 -37.86 17.96
N ALA A 177 3.67 -38.10 18.21
CA ALA A 177 4.66 -38.39 17.19
C ALA A 177 4.35 -39.74 16.52
N ALA A 178 3.97 -39.73 15.24
CA ALA A 178 4.30 -40.77 14.29
C ALA A 178 3.95 -40.30 12.87
N ASN A 179 4.92 -40.40 11.97
CA ASN A 179 4.81 -40.21 10.51
C ASN A 179 4.96 -38.79 9.98
N PHE A 180 6.18 -38.25 10.09
CA PHE A 180 6.73 -37.45 8.99
C PHE A 180 8.00 -38.14 8.48
N GLN A 181 7.85 -38.78 7.32
CA GLN A 181 8.97 -39.26 6.53
C GLN A 181 9.87 -38.08 6.16
N ARG A 182 11.17 -38.32 6.31
CA ARG A 182 12.30 -37.45 5.96
C ARG A 182 12.03 -36.60 4.71
N LEU A 183 11.73 -35.32 4.93
CA LEU A 183 12.05 -34.27 3.97
C LEU A 183 13.41 -33.70 4.38
N ALA A 184 14.31 -33.59 3.41
CA ALA A 184 15.63 -33.00 3.57
C ALA A 184 15.53 -31.62 4.25
N PRO A 185 16.52 -31.21 5.05
CA PRO A 185 16.46 -29.93 5.75
C PRO A 185 16.37 -28.81 4.71
N VAL A 186 15.22 -28.14 4.71
CA VAL A 186 15.04 -26.82 4.10
C VAL A 186 16.04 -25.91 4.77
N ASP A 187 16.85 -25.20 3.98
CA ASP A 187 17.85 -24.25 4.47
C ASP A 187 17.27 -23.41 5.60
N PRO A 188 17.94 -23.32 6.77
CA PRO A 188 17.40 -22.57 7.88
C PRO A 188 17.29 -21.12 7.45
N ILE A 189 16.05 -20.62 7.38
CA ILE A 189 15.73 -19.20 7.50
C ILE A 189 16.64 -18.67 8.60
N LEU A 190 17.58 -17.80 8.24
CA LEU A 190 18.60 -17.31 9.15
C LEU A 190 17.92 -16.87 10.44
N ASP A 191 18.20 -17.60 11.54
CA ASP A 191 17.59 -17.29 12.83
C ASP A 191 17.86 -15.81 13.14
N THR A 192 16.88 -15.11 13.69
CA THR A 192 17.01 -13.70 14.09
C THR A 192 18.24 -13.48 14.98
N MET A 193 18.64 -14.49 15.75
CA MET A 193 19.90 -14.50 16.50
C MET A 193 21.14 -14.55 15.60
N GLU A 194 21.14 -15.37 14.55
CA GLU A 194 22.25 -15.48 13.61
C GLU A 194 22.39 -14.20 12.76
N ILE A 195 21.27 -13.55 12.40
CA ILE A 195 21.29 -12.23 11.75
C ILE A 195 21.98 -11.19 12.65
N ARG A 196 21.62 -11.14 13.94
CA ARG A 196 22.26 -10.22 14.91
C ARG A 196 23.74 -10.54 15.09
N ARG A 197 24.08 -11.82 15.25
CA ARG A 197 25.46 -12.28 15.39
C ARG A 197 26.32 -11.85 14.21
N ARG A 198 25.84 -12.02 12.97
CA ARG A 198 26.56 -11.59 11.76
C ARG A 198 26.72 -10.09 11.68
N TYR A 199 25.69 -9.33 12.05
CA TYR A 199 25.76 -7.86 12.08
C TYR A 199 26.82 -7.36 13.07
N GLU A 200 26.89 -7.96 14.26
CA GLU A 200 27.89 -7.62 15.28
C GLU A 200 29.32 -7.93 14.81
N LEU A 201 29.54 -9.10 14.19
CA LEU A 201 30.85 -9.47 13.63
C LEU A 201 31.30 -8.51 12.52
N LEU A 202 30.39 -8.14 11.62
CA LEU A 202 30.68 -7.16 10.55
C LEU A 202 30.99 -5.77 11.12
N SER A 203 30.25 -5.34 12.14
CA SER A 203 30.48 -4.06 12.82
C SER A 203 31.85 -4.03 13.52
N ALA A 204 32.23 -5.13 14.18
CA ALA A 204 33.55 -5.27 14.82
C ALA A 204 34.69 -5.23 13.79
N ARG A 205 34.55 -5.94 12.65
CA ARG A 205 35.53 -5.91 11.56
C ARG A 205 35.69 -4.51 10.97
N GLN A 206 34.59 -3.82 10.72
CA GLN A 206 34.62 -2.44 10.23
C GLN A 206 35.29 -1.49 11.22
N GLY A 207 35.06 -1.68 12.53
CA GLY A 207 35.75 -0.95 13.59
C GLY A 207 37.26 -1.15 13.54
N LEU A 208 37.73 -2.39 13.46
CA LEU A 208 39.16 -2.70 13.38
C LEU A 208 39.81 -2.19 12.09
N GLN A 209 39.11 -2.27 10.95
CA GLN A 209 39.56 -1.69 9.69
C GLN A 209 39.70 -0.16 9.79
N SER A 210 38.76 0.52 10.44
CA SER A 210 38.82 1.97 10.64
C SER A 210 39.99 2.41 11.55
N GLN A 211 40.49 1.49 12.38
CA GLN A 211 41.67 1.68 13.22
C GLN A 211 42.98 1.31 12.52
N GLY A 212 42.92 0.91 11.23
CA GLY A 212 44.09 0.57 10.42
C GLY A 212 44.67 -0.82 10.68
N VAL A 213 43.90 -1.72 11.31
CA VAL A 213 44.34 -3.11 11.52
C VAL A 213 44.31 -3.84 10.17
N ASP A 214 45.37 -4.59 9.89
CA ASP A 214 45.52 -5.35 8.64
C ASP A 214 44.42 -6.42 8.48
N PRO A 215 43.84 -6.62 7.29
CA PRO A 215 42.78 -7.60 7.06
C PRO A 215 43.12 -9.03 7.47
N GLU A 216 44.38 -9.49 7.31
CA GLU A 216 44.81 -10.83 7.73
C GLU A 216 44.76 -10.97 9.26
N THR A 217 45.13 -9.90 9.95
CA THR A 217 45.05 -9.82 11.41
C THR A 217 43.59 -9.83 11.86
N ILE A 218 42.70 -9.11 11.17
CA ILE A 218 41.27 -9.08 11.53
C ILE A 218 40.60 -10.44 11.32
N GLU A 219 40.96 -11.19 10.27
CA GLU A 219 40.43 -12.54 10.05
C GLU A 219 40.84 -13.53 11.16
N SER A 220 42.00 -13.30 11.79
CA SER A 220 42.42 -14.09 12.96
C SER A 220 41.60 -13.78 14.22
N PHE A 221 41.17 -12.52 14.41
CA PHE A 221 40.41 -12.08 15.59
C PHE A 221 38.90 -12.21 15.46
N VAL A 222 38.37 -12.07 14.24
CA VAL A 222 36.92 -12.04 13.95
C VAL A 222 36.63 -12.92 12.72
N PRO A 223 36.74 -14.25 12.85
CA PRO A 223 36.51 -15.16 11.73
C PRO A 223 35.02 -15.22 11.36
N LEU A 224 34.71 -15.01 10.09
CA LEU A 224 33.36 -15.09 9.52
C LEU A 224 33.01 -16.51 9.07
N ASN A 225 33.42 -17.54 9.82
CA ASN A 225 33.14 -18.93 9.45
C ASN A 225 31.62 -19.15 9.43
N LEU A 226 31.09 -19.30 8.22
CA LEU A 226 29.73 -19.70 7.89
C LEU A 226 29.77 -21.23 7.71
N THR A 227 29.61 -21.97 8.81
CA THR A 227 29.26 -23.40 8.75
C THR A 227 27.76 -23.56 8.91
#